data_AF-A0A9P5T9F4-F1
#
_entry.id   AF-A0A9P5T9F4-F1
#
_cell.length_a   1.000
_cell.length_b   1.000
_cell.length_c   1.000
_cell.angle_alpha   90.00
_cell.angle_beta   90.00
_cell.angle_gamma   90.00
#
_symmetry.space_group_name_H-M   'P 1'
#
loop_
_entity.id
_entity.type
_entity.pdbx_description
1 polymer ?
#
loop_
_entity_poly.entity_id
_entity_poly.type
_entity_poly.pdbx_seq_one_letter_code
_entity_poly.pdbx_strand_id
1 'polypeptide(L)'
;MWANVVRVLGKQGTGALILPSTRRAWLVRRPQSSSRPRPPLSFRHFTSSSAHALPDGPPPASTSTFEDPSRKGLFYHLVPPPTPLSATRPVFAVSLLADAPPSAESSTVLGWLPAETPGNDRDAGLNDFVENPRFLPILHEAISEGLAEAVDDIQVAGALQLGEGWMHIHDERNIPPLNRIGDPDDILASVRVENGKILAETYQAMPSYRLCTAFGVTQLTEGLASKLKGLLEVRAREENRTADS
;
A
#
# COMPACT_ATOMS: atom_id res chain seq x y z
N MET A 1 11.00 0.02 11.59
CA MET A 1 9.76 0.83 11.63
C MET A 1 8.63 0.25 10.76
N TRP A 2 8.81 -0.87 10.05
CA TRP A 2 7.77 -1.58 9.28
C TRP A 2 7.16 -2.81 9.99
N ALA A 3 7.84 -3.36 11.01
CA ALA A 3 7.41 -4.56 11.76
C ALA A 3 6.14 -4.39 12.63
N ASN A 4 5.40 -3.29 12.48
CA ASN A 4 4.15 -3.04 13.21
C ASN A 4 2.93 -2.92 12.30
N VAL A 5 3.09 -2.92 10.96
CA VAL A 5 1.97 -2.71 10.02
C VAL A 5 1.08 -3.96 9.92
N VAL A 6 1.66 -5.17 9.94
CA VAL A 6 0.90 -6.43 9.89
C VAL A 6 0.34 -6.83 11.27
N ARG A 7 0.87 -6.24 12.35
CA ARG A 7 0.51 -6.58 13.74
C ARG A 7 -0.95 -6.27 14.12
N VAL A 8 -1.62 -5.37 13.38
CA VAL A 8 -2.96 -4.87 13.76
C VAL A 8 -4.11 -5.77 13.27
N LEU A 9 -3.89 -6.69 12.32
CA LEU A 9 -5.00 -7.37 11.64
C LEU A 9 -5.10 -8.89 11.84
N GLY A 10 -4.23 -9.49 12.67
CA GLY A 10 -4.33 -10.92 13.04
C GLY A 10 -5.20 -11.24 14.26
N LYS A 11 -5.91 -10.27 14.86
CA LYS A 11 -6.60 -10.44 16.17
C LYS A 11 -8.10 -10.13 16.17
N GLN A 12 -8.80 -10.25 15.05
CA GLN A 12 -10.27 -10.24 15.05
C GLN A 12 -10.80 -11.67 14.95
N GLY A 13 -10.77 -12.40 16.06
CA GLY A 13 -11.36 -13.74 16.11
C GLY A 13 -10.93 -14.56 17.31
N THR A 14 -11.50 -14.28 18.49
CA THR A 14 -12.03 -15.24 19.49
C THR A 14 -12.12 -14.57 20.86
N GLY A 15 -13.34 -14.46 21.38
CA GLY A 15 -13.59 -14.08 22.75
C GLY A 15 -13.28 -15.25 23.70
N ALA A 16 -12.54 -14.98 24.77
CA ALA A 16 -12.60 -15.73 26.01
C ALA A 16 -12.15 -14.81 27.15
N LEU A 17 -13.11 -14.38 27.96
CA LEU A 17 -12.93 -13.66 29.21
C LEU A 17 -12.18 -14.55 30.23
N ILE A 18 -11.04 -14.06 30.73
CA ILE A 18 -10.39 -14.62 31.92
C ILE A 18 -10.35 -13.53 33.00
N LEU A 19 -11.01 -13.84 34.12
CA LEU A 19 -11.12 -13.06 35.36
C LEU A 19 -9.78 -12.92 36.09
N PRO A 20 -9.60 -11.85 36.88
CA PRO A 20 -8.78 -11.91 38.09
C PRO A 20 -9.63 -11.99 39.37
N SER A 21 -9.30 -13.01 40.18
CA SER A 21 -9.59 -13.16 41.61
C SER A 21 -8.66 -12.22 42.40
N THR A 22 -9.06 -11.48 43.44
CA THR A 22 -9.28 -11.97 44.82
C THR A 22 -9.77 -10.83 45.75
N ARG A 23 -10.69 -11.17 46.68
CA ARG A 23 -10.83 -10.74 48.11
C ARG A 23 -11.00 -9.23 48.45
N ARG A 24 -11.79 -8.77 49.43
CA ARG A 24 -12.48 -9.37 50.60
C ARG A 24 -13.54 -8.39 51.17
N ALA A 25 -14.71 -8.94 51.51
CA ALA A 25 -15.53 -8.75 52.72
C ALA A 25 -15.76 -7.34 53.34
N TRP A 26 -17.04 -6.96 53.52
CA TRP A 26 -17.65 -6.52 54.79
C TRP A 26 -19.17 -6.75 54.79
N LEU A 27 -19.76 -6.61 55.98
CA LEU A 27 -20.83 -7.40 56.59
C LEU A 27 -22.22 -6.71 56.53
N VAL A 28 -23.29 -7.50 56.78
CA VAL A 28 -24.49 -7.18 57.62
C VAL A 28 -25.89 -6.97 56.98
N ARG A 29 -26.78 -7.90 57.40
CA ARG A 29 -28.22 -7.87 57.73
C ARG A 29 -29.33 -8.10 56.66
N ARG A 30 -30.12 -9.13 56.97
CA ARG A 30 -31.48 -9.57 56.51
C ARG A 30 -32.60 -8.67 57.10
N PRO A 31 -33.91 -8.99 56.93
CA PRO A 31 -34.72 -9.26 55.73
C PRO A 31 -36.04 -8.44 55.75
N GLN A 32 -36.85 -8.45 54.67
CA GLN A 32 -38.29 -8.77 54.74
C GLN A 32 -39.00 -8.71 53.37
N SER A 33 -40.05 -9.50 53.30
CA SER A 33 -40.98 -9.83 52.22
C SER A 33 -41.78 -8.66 51.64
N SER A 34 -42.11 -8.72 50.36
CA SER A 34 -43.50 -8.59 49.88
C SER A 34 -43.59 -9.02 48.40
N SER A 35 -44.82 -9.19 47.95
CA SER A 35 -45.27 -10.19 47.00
C SER A 35 -45.98 -9.58 45.78
N ARG A 36 -45.92 -10.32 44.65
CA ARG A 36 -46.81 -10.31 43.45
C ARG A 36 -46.69 -9.12 42.47
N PRO A 37 -47.23 -9.21 41.23
CA PRO A 37 -47.39 -10.35 40.31
C PRO A 37 -46.87 -10.06 38.86
N ARG A 38 -46.79 -11.12 38.04
CA ARG A 38 -46.48 -11.11 36.59
C ARG A 38 -47.64 -10.56 35.73
N PRO A 39 -47.35 -9.87 34.62
CA PRO A 39 -48.22 -9.81 33.44
C PRO A 39 -47.68 -10.67 32.28
N PRO A 40 -48.50 -10.93 31.23
CA PRO A 40 -48.47 -12.17 30.46
C PRO A 40 -47.55 -12.17 29.23
N LEU A 41 -47.27 -13.39 28.79
CA LEU A 41 -46.56 -13.78 27.58
C LEU A 41 -47.26 -13.23 26.31
N SER A 42 -46.52 -12.47 25.50
CA SER A 42 -46.92 -12.16 24.13
C SER A 42 -46.22 -13.14 23.20
N PHE A 43 -46.99 -14.10 22.68
CA PHE A 43 -46.62 -14.91 21.53
C PHE A 43 -46.57 -14.00 20.30
N ARG A 44 -45.38 -13.72 19.79
CA ARG A 44 -45.22 -13.24 18.40
C ARG A 44 -44.95 -14.44 17.52
N HIS A 45 -45.96 -14.80 16.74
CA HIS A 45 -45.82 -15.64 15.56
C HIS A 45 -44.85 -14.96 14.59
N PHE A 46 -43.67 -15.55 14.40
CA PHE A 46 -42.85 -15.26 13.23
C PHE A 46 -43.33 -16.15 12.10
N THR A 47 -43.94 -15.52 11.10
CA THR A 47 -44.30 -16.09 9.81
C THR A 47 -43.05 -16.60 9.12
N SER A 48 -43.02 -17.90 8.83
CA SER A 48 -42.09 -18.47 7.85
C SER A 48 -42.51 -18.02 6.46
N SER A 49 -41.59 -17.45 5.68
CA SER A 49 -41.55 -17.66 4.23
C SER A 49 -40.22 -17.18 3.66
N SER A 50 -39.81 -17.95 2.65
CA SER A 50 -38.76 -17.68 1.67
C SER A 50 -37.39 -18.25 2.00
N ALA A 51 -37.27 -19.53 1.62
CA ALA A 51 -36.02 -20.13 1.18
C ALA A 51 -35.41 -19.25 0.08
N HIS A 52 -34.42 -18.44 0.44
CA HIS A 52 -33.50 -17.88 -0.53
C HIS A 52 -32.41 -18.90 -0.79
N ALA A 53 -32.37 -19.37 -2.03
CA ALA A 53 -31.30 -20.17 -2.59
C ALA A 53 -29.95 -19.53 -2.25
N LEU A 54 -29.03 -20.35 -1.74
CA LEU A 54 -27.62 -20.01 -1.64
C LEU A 54 -27.10 -19.77 -3.07
N PRO A 55 -26.47 -18.64 -3.38
CA PRO A 55 -25.65 -18.57 -4.56
C PRO A 55 -24.40 -19.43 -4.31
N ASP A 56 -24.33 -20.61 -4.95
CA ASP A 56 -23.11 -21.39 -5.13
C ASP A 56 -22.19 -20.67 -6.14
N GLY A 57 -21.70 -19.50 -5.74
CA GLY A 57 -20.59 -18.80 -6.38
C GLY A 57 -19.46 -18.69 -5.37
N PRO A 58 -18.18 -18.79 -5.79
CA PRO A 58 -17.09 -18.40 -4.91
C PRO A 58 -17.37 -16.97 -4.42
N PRO A 59 -17.17 -16.66 -3.13
CA PRO A 59 -17.36 -15.31 -2.62
C PRO A 59 -16.53 -14.35 -3.50
N PRO A 60 -17.07 -13.17 -3.87
CA PRO A 60 -16.25 -12.18 -4.56
C PRO A 60 -15.00 -11.98 -3.71
N ALA A 61 -13.82 -12.11 -4.32
CA ALA A 61 -12.56 -11.90 -3.64
C ALA A 61 -12.62 -10.49 -3.03
N SER A 62 -12.81 -10.43 -1.71
CA SER A 62 -12.80 -9.16 -1.01
C SER A 62 -11.35 -8.69 -0.99
N THR A 63 -10.97 -7.89 -1.98
CA THR A 63 -9.67 -7.23 -2.02
C THR A 63 -9.61 -6.27 -0.84
N SER A 64 -9.08 -6.73 0.29
CA SER A 64 -8.86 -5.86 1.43
C SER A 64 -7.75 -4.87 1.07
N THR A 65 -8.12 -3.61 0.98
CA THR A 65 -7.19 -2.51 0.68
C THR A 65 -6.99 -1.66 1.93
N PHE A 66 -5.74 -1.28 2.21
CA PHE A 66 -5.41 -0.34 3.27
C PHE A 66 -4.20 0.51 2.91
N GLU A 67 -4.16 1.73 3.45
CA GLU A 67 -3.04 2.66 3.30
C GLU A 67 -1.94 2.35 4.32
N ASP A 68 -0.68 2.56 3.96
CA ASP A 68 0.43 2.46 4.87
C ASP A 68 0.32 3.54 5.97
N PRO A 69 0.33 3.15 7.27
CA PRO A 69 0.14 4.11 8.36
C PRO A 69 1.32 5.07 8.54
N SER A 70 2.49 4.71 8.02
CA SER A 70 3.71 5.50 8.10
C SER A 70 3.99 6.29 6.83
N ARG A 71 3.35 5.95 5.71
CA ARG A 71 3.56 6.59 4.43
C ARG A 71 2.24 6.81 3.67
N LYS A 72 1.80 8.07 3.66
CA LYS A 72 0.62 8.47 2.89
C LYS A 72 0.79 8.19 1.40
N GLY A 73 -0.30 7.77 0.77
CA GLY A 73 -0.36 7.47 -0.66
C GLY A 73 0.29 6.14 -1.06
N LEU A 74 0.74 5.32 -0.11
CA LEU A 74 1.17 3.95 -0.36
C LEU A 74 0.08 2.99 0.11
N PHE A 75 -0.34 2.06 -0.73
CA PHE A 75 -1.45 1.15 -0.46
C PHE A 75 -1.04 -0.30 -0.61
N TYR A 76 -1.67 -1.16 0.18
CA TYR A 76 -1.56 -2.60 0.09
C TYR A 76 -2.92 -3.17 -0.28
N HIS A 77 -2.95 -3.98 -1.33
CA HIS A 77 -4.14 -4.67 -1.80
C HIS A 77 -3.94 -6.16 -1.64
N LEU A 78 -4.80 -6.82 -0.87
CA LEU A 78 -4.78 -8.28 -0.75
C LEU A 78 -5.29 -8.90 -2.06
N VAL A 79 -4.40 -9.60 -2.75
CA VAL A 79 -4.69 -10.27 -4.02
C VAL A 79 -4.71 -11.78 -3.79
N PRO A 80 -5.81 -12.48 -4.11
CA PRO A 80 -5.87 -13.93 -3.99
C PRO A 80 -5.00 -14.62 -5.05
N PRO A 81 -4.57 -15.87 -4.80
CA PRO A 81 -3.91 -16.68 -5.82
C PRO A 81 -4.83 -16.97 -7.02
N PRO A 82 -4.29 -17.13 -8.24
CA PRO A 82 -2.86 -17.13 -8.57
C PRO A 82 -2.27 -15.72 -8.68
N THR A 83 -1.01 -15.56 -8.24
CA THR A 83 -0.24 -14.31 -8.29
C THR A 83 1.15 -14.55 -8.86
N PRO A 84 1.88 -13.52 -9.31
CA PRO A 84 3.27 -13.65 -9.76
C PRO A 84 4.22 -14.29 -8.74
N LEU A 85 3.95 -14.17 -7.43
CA LEU A 85 4.78 -14.79 -6.38
C LEU A 85 4.33 -16.19 -5.98
N SER A 86 3.03 -16.46 -6.07
CA SER A 86 2.49 -17.72 -5.60
C SER A 86 1.21 -18.11 -6.32
N ALA A 87 1.19 -19.36 -6.81
CA ALA A 87 0.00 -19.97 -7.37
C ALA A 87 -1.03 -20.38 -6.31
N THR A 88 -0.66 -20.42 -5.03
CA THR A 88 -1.49 -21.02 -3.96
C THR A 88 -1.67 -20.15 -2.74
N ARG A 89 -0.94 -19.03 -2.62
CA ARG A 89 -1.00 -18.15 -1.45
C ARG A 89 -1.36 -16.72 -1.88
N PRO A 90 -2.10 -15.98 -1.04
CA PRO A 90 -2.37 -14.58 -1.28
C PRO A 90 -1.10 -13.74 -1.08
N VAL A 91 -1.09 -12.57 -1.72
CA VAL A 91 -0.02 -11.58 -1.59
C VAL A 91 -0.63 -10.20 -1.33
N PHE A 92 0.17 -9.30 -0.78
CA PHE A 92 -0.11 -7.88 -0.84
C PHE A 92 0.54 -7.30 -2.10
N ALA A 93 -0.27 -6.80 -3.02
CA ALA A 93 0.19 -5.93 -4.10
C ALA A 93 0.38 -4.52 -3.53
N VAL A 94 1.58 -3.97 -3.68
CA VAL A 94 1.95 -2.63 -3.21
C VAL A 94 1.73 -1.63 -4.34
N SER A 95 0.99 -0.55 -4.08
CA SER A 95 0.55 0.41 -5.10
C SER A 95 0.62 1.85 -4.59
N LEU A 96 0.65 2.82 -5.51
CA LEU A 96 0.49 4.25 -5.20
C LEU A 96 -0.94 4.75 -5.44
N LEU A 97 -1.86 3.85 -5.83
CA LEU A 97 -3.27 4.14 -6.04
C LEU A 97 -4.11 3.56 -4.90
N ALA A 98 -5.13 4.31 -4.48
CA ALA A 98 -6.05 3.87 -3.44
C ALA A 98 -6.99 2.74 -3.92
N ASP A 99 -7.32 2.74 -5.21
CA ASP A 99 -8.13 1.70 -5.82
C ASP A 99 -7.31 0.44 -6.09
N ALA A 100 -7.95 -0.72 -5.99
CA ALA A 100 -7.31 -1.99 -6.28
C ALA A 100 -6.77 -2.04 -7.72
N PRO A 101 -5.61 -2.67 -7.95
CA PRO A 101 -5.07 -2.82 -9.29
C PRO A 101 -6.03 -3.66 -10.17
N PRO A 102 -6.14 -3.36 -11.48
CA PRO A 102 -6.98 -4.10 -12.44
C PRO A 102 -6.77 -5.62 -12.43
N SER A 103 -5.54 -6.08 -12.16
CA SER A 103 -5.19 -7.48 -12.08
C SER A 103 -3.99 -7.70 -11.16
N ALA A 104 -3.73 -8.96 -10.78
CA ALA A 104 -2.56 -9.33 -9.98
C ALA A 104 -1.22 -8.96 -10.64
N GLU A 105 -1.18 -8.89 -11.98
CA GLU A 105 0.01 -8.59 -12.79
C GLU A 105 -0.02 -7.17 -13.38
N SER A 106 -0.92 -6.32 -12.90
CA SER A 106 -1.09 -4.95 -13.38
C SER A 106 0.23 -4.18 -13.36
N SER A 107 0.46 -3.37 -14.38
CA SER A 107 1.65 -2.51 -14.44
C SER A 107 1.65 -1.40 -13.39
N THR A 108 0.50 -1.14 -12.73
CA THR A 108 0.38 -0.13 -11.68
C THR A 108 0.84 -0.60 -10.29
N VAL A 109 1.15 -1.90 -10.16
CA VAL A 109 1.67 -2.49 -8.91
C VAL A 109 3.18 -2.27 -8.86
N LEU A 110 3.71 -1.69 -7.78
CA LEU A 110 5.16 -1.50 -7.58
C LEU A 110 5.88 -2.83 -7.38
N GLY A 111 5.23 -3.74 -6.67
CA GLY A 111 5.73 -5.06 -6.35
C GLY A 111 4.81 -5.77 -5.37
N TRP A 112 5.27 -6.93 -4.90
CA TRP A 112 4.46 -7.82 -4.07
C TRP A 112 5.19 -8.24 -2.80
N LEU A 113 4.40 -8.49 -1.75
CA LEU A 113 4.83 -9.05 -0.47
C LEU A 113 3.96 -10.26 -0.11
N PRO A 114 4.51 -11.33 0.49
CA PRO A 114 3.69 -12.43 1.00
C PRO A 114 2.67 -11.95 2.04
N ALA A 115 1.40 -12.34 1.90
CA ALA A 115 0.37 -11.99 2.89
C ALA A 115 0.34 -12.98 4.08
N GLU A 116 0.89 -14.18 3.89
CA GLU A 116 1.01 -15.22 4.91
C GLU A 116 2.45 -15.73 4.98
N THR A 117 3.01 -15.80 6.20
CA THR A 117 4.24 -16.54 6.50
C THR A 117 3.90 -17.77 7.38
N PRO A 118 3.40 -18.88 6.81
CA PRO A 118 3.09 -20.07 7.61
C PRO A 118 4.35 -20.58 8.34
N GLY A 119 4.28 -20.65 9.67
CA GLY A 119 5.34 -21.19 10.52
C GLY A 119 6.41 -20.19 10.96
N ASN A 120 6.23 -18.89 10.66
CA ASN A 120 7.11 -17.83 11.15
C ASN A 120 6.24 -16.75 11.80
N ASP A 121 6.44 -16.45 13.09
CA ASP A 121 5.81 -15.29 13.76
C ASP A 121 6.35 -13.94 13.22
N ARG A 122 6.99 -13.96 12.06
CA ARG A 122 7.57 -12.80 11.39
C ARG A 122 6.70 -12.39 10.23
N ASP A 123 6.22 -11.16 10.33
CA ASP A 123 5.56 -10.44 9.26
C ASP A 123 6.48 -10.28 8.05
N ALA A 124 5.90 -10.23 6.85
CA ALA A 124 6.64 -9.94 5.63
C ALA A 124 7.41 -8.61 5.78
N GLY A 125 8.70 -8.67 5.46
CA GLY A 125 9.61 -7.54 5.55
C GLY A 125 10.05 -7.07 4.18
N LEU A 126 10.87 -6.02 4.18
CA LEU A 126 11.47 -5.44 2.98
C LEU A 126 12.23 -6.47 2.12
N ASN A 127 12.87 -7.45 2.77
CA ASN A 127 13.62 -8.51 2.08
C ASN A 127 12.73 -9.49 1.30
N ASP A 128 11.43 -9.50 1.59
CA ASP A 128 10.45 -10.33 0.90
C ASP A 128 9.79 -9.57 -0.27
N PHE A 129 10.15 -8.31 -0.49
CA PHE A 129 9.61 -7.49 -1.59
C PHE A 129 10.15 -7.99 -2.92
N VAL A 130 9.23 -8.24 -3.85
CA VAL A 130 9.57 -8.58 -5.22
C VAL A 130 9.06 -7.50 -6.14
N GLU A 131 9.99 -6.87 -6.86
CA GLU A 131 9.72 -5.76 -7.77
C GLU A 131 8.87 -6.21 -8.97
N ASN A 132 7.93 -5.37 -9.39
CA ASN A 132 7.23 -5.54 -10.65
C ASN A 132 8.01 -4.89 -11.79
N PRO A 133 8.59 -5.66 -12.74
CA PRO A 133 9.36 -5.08 -13.84
C PRO A 133 8.50 -4.22 -14.78
N ARG A 134 7.17 -4.36 -14.76
CA ARG A 134 6.25 -3.57 -15.60
C ARG A 134 6.01 -2.16 -15.07
N PHE A 135 6.30 -1.92 -13.79
CA PHE A 135 6.12 -0.60 -13.16
C PHE A 135 7.27 0.36 -13.50
N LEU A 136 8.49 -0.15 -13.52
CA LEU A 136 9.70 0.68 -13.66
C LEU A 136 9.71 1.53 -14.96
N PRO A 137 9.28 1.02 -16.13
CA PRO A 137 9.14 1.86 -17.33
C PRO A 137 8.16 3.03 -17.15
N ILE A 138 7.04 2.81 -16.46
CA ILE A 138 6.03 3.86 -16.19
C ILE A 138 6.60 4.91 -15.24
N LEU A 139 7.38 4.49 -14.24
CA LEU A 139 8.11 5.40 -13.36
C LEU A 139 9.03 6.33 -14.16
N HIS A 140 9.87 5.77 -15.04
CA HIS A 140 10.80 6.56 -15.84
C HIS A 140 10.09 7.45 -16.88
N GLU A 141 8.99 6.98 -17.48
CA GLU A 141 8.13 7.77 -18.36
C GLU A 141 7.58 8.99 -17.61
N ALA A 142 6.97 8.79 -16.44
CA ALA A 142 6.43 9.88 -15.63
C ALA A 142 7.50 10.91 -15.22
N ILE A 143 8.68 10.45 -14.82
CA ILE A 143 9.77 11.37 -14.45
C ILE A 143 10.25 12.15 -15.67
N SER A 144 10.53 11.47 -16.79
CA SER A 144 11.00 12.12 -18.01
C SER A 144 10.01 13.18 -18.50
N GLU A 145 8.72 12.86 -18.53
CA GLU A 145 7.67 13.81 -18.90
C GLU A 145 7.54 14.95 -17.89
N GLY A 146 7.55 14.63 -16.58
CA GLY A 146 7.45 15.63 -15.52
C GLY A 146 8.60 16.65 -15.56
N LEU A 147 9.81 16.20 -15.88
CA LEU A 147 10.96 17.09 -16.07
C LEU A 147 10.80 17.98 -17.32
N ALA A 148 10.28 17.42 -18.42
CA ALA A 148 10.01 18.19 -19.65
C ALA A 148 8.92 19.26 -19.45
N GLU A 149 7.91 18.93 -18.66
CA GLU A 149 6.80 19.82 -18.30
C GLU A 149 7.13 20.77 -17.15
N ALA A 150 8.31 20.62 -16.54
CA ALA A 150 8.77 21.40 -15.37
C ALA A 150 7.75 21.40 -14.21
N VAL A 151 7.11 20.26 -13.94
CA VAL A 151 6.05 20.14 -12.91
C VAL A 151 6.58 20.13 -11.47
N ASP A 152 7.90 20.11 -11.30
CA ASP A 152 8.54 19.92 -10.01
C ASP A 152 9.53 21.04 -9.68
N ASP A 153 9.13 21.92 -8.76
CA ASP A 153 9.89 23.10 -8.35
C ASP A 153 11.25 22.75 -7.73
N ILE A 154 11.39 21.58 -7.08
CA ILE A 154 12.65 21.15 -6.48
C ILE A 154 13.67 20.85 -7.58
N GLN A 155 13.25 20.15 -8.63
CA GLN A 155 14.13 19.84 -9.76
C GLN A 155 14.48 21.12 -10.55
N VAL A 156 13.50 22.00 -10.76
CA VAL A 156 13.72 23.29 -11.42
C VAL A 156 14.70 24.15 -10.63
N ALA A 157 14.53 24.27 -9.32
CA ALA A 157 15.45 25.02 -8.46
C ALA A 157 16.86 24.40 -8.45
N GLY A 158 16.95 23.06 -8.43
CA GLY A 158 18.22 22.34 -8.53
C GLY A 158 18.97 22.65 -9.83
N ALA A 159 18.28 22.68 -10.97
CA ALA A 159 18.85 23.02 -12.26
C ALA A 159 19.32 24.48 -12.30
N LEU A 160 18.51 25.41 -11.80
CA LEU A 160 18.87 26.84 -11.70
C LEU A 160 20.14 27.05 -10.87
N GLN A 161 20.28 26.33 -9.75
CA GLN A 161 21.47 26.39 -8.91
C GLN A 161 22.70 25.78 -9.58
N LEU A 162 22.54 24.69 -10.34
CA LEU A 162 23.63 24.04 -11.05
C LEU A 162 24.16 24.89 -12.21
N GLY A 163 23.26 25.53 -12.96
CA GLY A 163 23.58 26.37 -14.12
C GLY A 163 23.98 25.59 -15.37
N GLU A 164 25.02 24.75 -15.28
CA GLU A 164 25.55 23.94 -16.38
C GLU A 164 26.04 22.58 -15.85
N GLY A 165 25.78 21.49 -16.59
CA GLY A 165 26.38 20.18 -16.31
C GLY A 165 25.39 19.02 -16.28
N TRP A 166 25.74 17.94 -15.58
CA TRP A 166 24.86 16.79 -15.36
C TRP A 166 24.24 16.87 -13.98
N MET A 167 22.92 16.69 -13.91
CA MET A 167 22.15 16.66 -12.68
C MET A 167 21.57 15.26 -12.46
N HIS A 168 21.68 14.76 -11.25
CA HIS A 168 21.05 13.50 -10.84
C HIS A 168 19.67 13.77 -10.23
N ILE A 169 18.69 12.97 -10.65
CA ILE A 169 17.35 12.95 -10.06
C ILE A 169 17.37 11.89 -8.96
N HIS A 170 17.12 12.32 -7.74
CA HIS A 170 17.20 11.46 -6.56
C HIS A 170 15.82 11.01 -6.09
N ASP A 171 15.78 9.79 -5.58
CA ASP A 171 14.68 9.29 -4.77
C ASP A 171 14.70 9.97 -3.38
N GLU A 172 13.55 10.41 -2.90
CA GLU A 172 13.42 11.13 -1.63
C GLU A 172 13.61 10.26 -0.39
N ARG A 173 13.67 8.93 -0.54
CA ARG A 173 13.99 8.01 0.57
C ARG A 173 15.31 8.35 1.26
N ASN A 174 16.30 8.81 0.49
CA ASN A 174 17.68 8.95 0.93
C ASN A 174 18.37 10.11 0.19
N ILE A 175 17.92 11.33 0.47
CA ILE A 175 18.47 12.54 -0.15
C ILE A 175 19.95 12.69 0.26
N PRO A 176 20.88 12.82 -0.71
CA PRO A 176 22.29 12.96 -0.39
C PRO A 176 22.58 14.28 0.33
N PRO A 177 23.62 14.32 1.19
CA PRO A 177 24.13 15.57 1.71
C PRO A 177 24.54 16.53 0.59
N LEU A 178 24.46 17.84 0.86
CA LEU A 178 24.85 18.86 -0.13
C LEU A 178 26.25 18.59 -0.69
N ASN A 179 26.40 18.72 -2.01
CA ASN A 179 27.65 18.45 -2.75
C ASN A 179 28.15 16.99 -2.69
N ARG A 180 27.28 16.02 -2.35
CA ARG A 180 27.57 14.59 -2.42
C ARG A 180 26.67 13.92 -3.47
N ILE A 181 27.19 12.88 -4.08
CA ILE A 181 26.40 11.97 -4.92
C ILE A 181 25.75 10.93 -4.00
N GLY A 182 24.46 10.68 -4.21
CA GLY A 182 23.69 9.67 -3.48
C GLY A 182 24.13 8.24 -3.78
N ASP A 183 23.54 7.30 -3.06
CA ASP A 183 23.73 5.87 -3.33
C ASP A 183 23.21 5.54 -4.74
N PRO A 184 23.95 4.80 -5.60
CA PRO A 184 23.48 4.42 -6.92
C PRO A 184 22.11 3.73 -6.96
N ASP A 185 21.69 3.07 -5.87
CA ASP A 185 20.38 2.42 -5.78
C ASP A 185 19.21 3.43 -5.60
N ASP A 186 19.52 4.67 -5.20
CA ASP A 186 18.58 5.77 -4.94
C ASP A 186 18.69 6.91 -5.96
N ILE A 187 19.52 6.77 -6.99
CA ILE A 187 19.54 7.68 -8.15
C ILE A 187 18.56 7.15 -9.18
N LEU A 188 17.52 7.92 -9.51
CA LEU A 188 16.50 7.54 -10.49
C LEU A 188 17.04 7.67 -11.92
N ALA A 189 17.68 8.81 -12.21
CA ALA A 189 18.15 9.14 -13.54
C ALA A 189 19.19 10.27 -13.50
N SER A 190 19.80 10.52 -14.66
CA SER A 190 20.61 11.71 -14.91
C SER A 190 20.06 12.48 -16.10
N VAL A 191 20.19 13.80 -16.06
CA VAL A 191 19.81 14.73 -17.13
C VAL A 191 20.88 15.81 -17.28
N ARG A 192 21.02 16.35 -18.47
CA ARG A 192 21.85 17.52 -18.73
C ARG A 192 21.10 18.79 -18.36
N VAL A 193 21.83 19.75 -17.82
CA VAL A 193 21.37 21.09 -17.49
C VAL A 193 22.20 22.10 -18.27
N GLU A 194 21.54 23.06 -18.90
CA GLU A 194 22.17 24.17 -19.60
C GLU A 194 21.42 25.47 -19.32
N ASN A 195 22.16 26.55 -19.03
CA ASN A 195 21.62 27.85 -18.65
C ASN A 195 20.55 27.76 -17.54
N GLY A 196 20.76 26.86 -16.58
CA GLY A 196 19.86 26.61 -15.45
C GLY A 196 18.56 25.87 -15.83
N LYS A 197 18.47 25.32 -17.05
CA LYS A 197 17.29 24.58 -17.53
C LYS A 197 17.62 23.11 -17.73
N ILE A 198 16.66 22.25 -17.39
CA ILE A 198 16.76 20.81 -17.60
C ILE A 198 16.51 20.50 -19.07
N LEU A 199 17.42 19.76 -19.71
CA LEU A 199 17.25 19.19 -21.04
C LEU A 199 16.66 17.78 -20.91
N ALA A 200 15.34 17.68 -20.78
CA ALA A 200 14.66 16.42 -20.50
C ALA A 200 14.88 15.34 -21.57
N GLU A 201 15.17 15.71 -22.81
CA GLU A 201 15.51 14.79 -23.91
C GLU A 201 16.82 14.02 -23.67
N THR A 202 17.65 14.47 -22.73
CA THR A 202 18.89 13.79 -22.33
C THR A 202 18.70 12.80 -21.19
N TYR A 203 17.45 12.53 -20.80
CA TYR A 203 17.10 11.62 -19.73
C TYR A 203 17.75 10.25 -19.88
N GLN A 204 18.52 9.87 -18.86
CA GLN A 204 19.15 8.58 -18.76
C GLN A 204 18.76 7.92 -17.44
N ALA A 205 17.90 6.91 -17.51
CA ALA A 205 17.54 6.07 -16.37
C ALA A 205 18.79 5.42 -15.76
N MET A 206 18.85 5.35 -14.43
CA MET A 206 19.96 4.73 -13.72
C MET A 206 19.79 3.20 -13.68
N PRO A 207 20.71 2.41 -14.26
CA PRO A 207 20.56 0.95 -14.29
C PRO A 207 20.62 0.26 -12.91
N SER A 208 21.25 0.90 -11.93
CA SER A 208 21.34 0.40 -10.56
C SER A 208 20.12 0.71 -9.70
N TYR A 209 19.20 1.57 -10.15
CA TYR A 209 18.06 1.98 -9.35
C TYR A 209 17.23 0.78 -8.86
N ARG A 210 16.72 0.87 -7.63
CA ARG A 210 15.86 -0.15 -7.00
C ARG A 210 14.57 0.49 -6.49
N LEU A 211 13.45 -0.13 -6.83
CA LEU A 211 12.14 0.29 -6.35
C LEU A 211 12.02 0.14 -4.83
N CYS A 212 12.82 -0.75 -4.24
CA CYS A 212 12.80 -1.02 -2.82
C CYS A 212 14.22 -1.19 -2.29
N THR A 213 14.62 -0.35 -1.33
CA THR A 213 15.93 -0.39 -0.66
C THR A 213 15.73 -0.46 0.85
N ALA A 214 16.81 -0.56 1.63
CA ALA A 214 16.76 -0.55 3.10
C ALA A 214 15.98 0.65 3.69
N PHE A 215 15.85 1.74 2.93
CA PHE A 215 15.13 2.95 3.31
C PHE A 215 13.63 2.91 2.95
N GLY A 216 13.18 1.89 2.21
CA GLY A 216 11.78 1.65 1.87
C GLY A 216 11.53 1.62 0.36
N VAL A 217 10.26 1.74 0.00
CA VAL A 217 9.80 1.77 -1.40
C VAL A 217 9.98 3.16 -2.02
N THR A 218 10.14 3.25 -3.34
CA THR A 218 10.38 4.49 -4.11
C THR A 218 9.63 5.70 -3.58
N GLN A 219 10.29 6.83 -3.34
CA GLN A 219 9.62 8.09 -2.98
C GLN A 219 10.07 9.21 -3.91
N LEU A 220 9.10 9.99 -4.41
CA LEU A 220 9.36 11.10 -5.32
C LEU A 220 8.94 12.41 -4.66
N THR A 221 9.57 13.49 -5.11
CA THR A 221 9.15 14.87 -4.85
C THR A 221 7.69 15.08 -5.30
N GLU A 222 6.99 16.01 -4.66
CA GLU A 222 5.52 16.18 -4.82
C GLU A 222 5.07 16.33 -6.28
N GLY A 223 5.79 17.13 -7.08
CA GLY A 223 5.46 17.35 -8.49
C GLY A 223 5.58 16.08 -9.32
N LEU A 224 6.71 15.37 -9.18
CA LEU A 224 6.93 14.08 -9.86
C LEU A 224 6.01 12.98 -9.35
N ALA A 225 5.71 12.93 -8.05
CA ALA A 225 4.77 11.98 -7.45
C ALA A 225 3.36 12.18 -8.01
N SER A 226 2.91 13.43 -8.16
CA SER A 226 1.62 13.78 -8.76
C SER A 226 1.54 13.36 -10.23
N LYS A 227 2.59 13.64 -11.01
CA LYS A 227 2.70 13.22 -12.42
C LYS A 227 2.64 11.69 -12.56
N LEU A 228 3.41 10.97 -11.74
CA LEU A 228 3.39 9.51 -11.72
C LEU A 228 2.00 8.97 -11.37
N LYS A 229 1.36 9.51 -10.33
CA LYS A 229 0.03 9.09 -9.92
C LYS A 229 -0.98 9.25 -11.07
N GLY A 230 -0.99 10.41 -11.73
CA GLY A 230 -1.87 10.65 -12.88
C GLY A 230 -1.65 9.65 -14.02
N LEU A 231 -0.39 9.32 -14.31
CA LEU A 231 -0.07 8.32 -15.33
C LEU A 231 -0.53 6.90 -14.92
N LEU A 232 -0.35 6.52 -13.65
CA LEU A 232 -0.83 5.23 -13.13
C LEU A 232 -2.36 5.12 -13.22
N GLU A 233 -3.11 6.19 -12.92
CA GLU A 233 -4.56 6.22 -13.06
C GLU A 233 -5.00 6.01 -14.52
N VAL A 234 -4.26 6.57 -15.49
CA VAL A 234 -4.51 6.32 -16.92
C VAL A 234 -4.29 4.84 -17.25
N ARG A 235 -3.14 4.27 -16.86
CA ARG A 235 -2.82 2.86 -17.12
C ARG A 235 -3.81 1.90 -16.48
N ALA A 236 -4.27 2.18 -15.26
CA ALA A 236 -5.29 1.38 -14.59
C ALA A 236 -6.60 1.33 -15.39
N ARG A 237 -7.06 2.48 -15.92
CA ARG A 237 -8.28 2.55 -16.74
C ARG A 237 -8.13 1.79 -18.06
N GLU A 238 -6.97 1.87 -18.70
CA GLU A 238 -6.69 1.16 -19.96
C GLU A 238 -6.67 -0.36 -19.77
N GLU A 239 -6.04 -0.84 -18.70
CA GLU A 239 -6.01 -2.27 -18.35
C GLU A 239 -7.41 -2.81 -18.03
N ASN A 240 -8.21 -2.08 -17.25
CA ASN A 240 -9.60 -2.46 -16.96
C ASN A 240 -10.44 -2.61 -18.23
N ARG A 241 -10.36 -1.64 -19.16
CA ARG A 241 -11.08 -1.72 -20.44
C ARG A 241 -10.69 -2.94 -21.27
N THR A 242 -9.42 -3.32 -21.21
CA THR A 242 -8.89 -4.48 -21.95
C THR A 242 -9.34 -5.79 -21.33
N ALA A 243 -9.53 -5.84 -20.01
CA ALA A 243 -10.05 -7.02 -19.32
C ALA A 243 -11.53 -7.30 -19.61
N ASP A 244 -12.31 -6.25 -19.93
CA ASP A 244 -13.74 -6.34 -20.25
C ASP A 244 -14.04 -6.65 -21.74
N SER A 245 -13.03 -6.66 -22.62
CA SER A 245 -13.17 -6.86 -24.07
C SER A 245 -12.84 -8.28 -24.50
#